data_AF-A0AAP0RSJ8-F1
#
_entry.id   AF-A0AAP0RSJ8-F1
#
_cell.length_a   1.000
_cell.length_b   1.000
_cell.length_c   1.000
_cell.angle_alpha   90.00
_cell.angle_beta   90.00
_cell.angle_gamma   90.00
#
_symmetry.space_group_name_H-M   'P 1'
#
loop_
_entity.id
_entity.type
_entity.pdbx_description
1 polymer ?
#
loop_
_entity_poly.entity_id
_entity_poly.type
_entity_poly.pdbx_seq_one_letter_code
_entity_poly.pdbx_strand_id
1 'polypeptide(L)'
;MADLVKQILELPILLANRVTKVADEASSFKQDCAELKSRTEKLGALLCQAAQVSSDLYERPTRPIIDDTVQVLDKALSFVCKCRANGLMKPIITIIPTAAFPKMAYQLENSIGDISWLLRISAFANDRDDEYLGLPPIAVNEPILCLIWEKIANLYTGLLNDRSDAAASLVSMAGDNDRYRKLIIEEGGVGPLSKLVKEGRLEGQENAAKANELLGQDPESIEHMIHAGLCSVFAKILKEGPMQVQALVAWAVSELAGNSPKCQDLFAQHKIIRLLVSHLAFETV
;
A
#
# COMPACT_ATOMS: atom_id res chain seq x y z
N MET A 1 -3.10 -10.68 -11.18
CA MET A 1 -2.41 -9.95 -10.08
C MET A 1 -2.76 -10.53 -8.72
N ALA A 2 -4.04 -10.82 -8.42
CA ALA A 2 -4.43 -11.59 -7.23
C ALA A 2 -3.65 -12.91 -7.06
N ASP A 3 -3.39 -13.62 -8.17
CA ASP A 3 -2.60 -14.87 -8.15
C ASP A 3 -1.17 -14.67 -7.66
N LEU A 4 -0.55 -13.51 -7.91
CA LEU A 4 0.81 -13.21 -7.48
C LEU A 4 0.87 -12.93 -5.98
N VAL A 5 -0.09 -12.16 -5.46
CA VAL A 5 -0.20 -11.90 -4.01
C VAL A 5 -0.49 -13.18 -3.25
N LYS A 6 -1.37 -14.03 -3.79
CA LYS A 6 -1.66 -15.34 -3.21
C LYS A 6 -0.42 -16.23 -3.14
N GLN A 7 0.39 -16.27 -4.21
CA GLN A 7 1.66 -17.02 -4.22
C GLN A 7 2.65 -16.51 -3.17
N ILE A 8 2.76 -15.20 -3.00
CA ILE A 8 3.68 -14.59 -2.01
C ILE A 8 3.27 -14.97 -0.57
N LEU A 9 1.98 -15.21 -0.32
CA LEU A 9 1.45 -15.59 1.00
C LEU A 9 1.60 -17.08 1.34
N GLU A 10 1.87 -17.97 0.37
CA GLU A 10 1.99 -19.41 0.62
C GLU A 10 3.18 -19.76 1.54
N LEU A 11 4.33 -19.13 1.31
CA LEU A 11 5.55 -19.34 2.08
C LEU A 11 5.41 -18.97 3.56
N PRO A 12 4.98 -17.74 3.94
CA PRO A 12 4.83 -17.38 5.35
C PRO A 12 3.77 -18.24 6.06
N ILE A 13 2.68 -18.65 5.39
CA ILE A 13 1.69 -19.58 5.98
C ILE A 13 2.34 -20.93 6.29
N LEU A 14 3.13 -21.47 5.36
CA LEU A 14 3.85 -22.73 5.58
C LEU A 14 4.85 -22.61 6.74
N LEU A 15 5.60 -21.52 6.81
CA LEU A 15 6.57 -21.28 7.87
C LEU A 15 5.89 -21.15 9.23
N ALA A 16 4.79 -20.40 9.34
CA ALA A 16 4.01 -20.27 10.57
C ALA A 16 3.55 -21.65 11.09
N ASN A 17 2.98 -22.49 10.22
CA ASN A 17 2.57 -23.85 10.59
C ASN A 17 3.74 -24.72 11.07
N ARG A 18 4.92 -24.59 10.43
CA ARG A 18 6.14 -25.31 10.85
C ARG A 18 6.64 -24.86 12.21
N VAL A 19 6.65 -23.55 12.48
CA VAL A 19 7.05 -22.98 13.77
C VAL A 19 6.13 -23.50 14.87
N THR A 20 4.81 -23.45 14.68
CA THR A 20 3.81 -23.96 15.63
C THR A 20 4.05 -25.44 15.95
N LYS A 21 4.28 -26.27 14.92
CA LYS A 21 4.55 -27.71 15.10
C LYS A 21 5.83 -27.96 15.89
N VAL A 22 6.94 -27.29 15.53
CA VAL A 22 8.23 -27.50 16.22
C VAL A 22 8.20 -26.96 17.65
N ALA A 23 7.41 -25.91 17.91
CA ALA A 23 7.20 -25.38 19.25
C ALA A 23 6.48 -26.36 20.17
N ASP A 24 5.53 -27.14 19.65
CA ASP A 24 4.87 -28.22 20.40
C ASP A 24 5.81 -29.38 20.75
N GLU A 25 6.80 -29.65 19.91
CA GLU A 25 7.80 -30.69 20.14
C GLU A 25 8.94 -30.25 21.09
N ALA A 26 8.86 -29.06 21.68
CA ALA A 26 9.92 -28.50 22.52
C ALA A 26 10.13 -29.29 23.82
N SER A 27 11.38 -29.67 24.06
CA SER A 27 11.80 -30.39 25.27
C SER A 27 12.31 -29.47 26.38
N SER A 28 12.91 -28.33 25.99
CA SER A 28 13.41 -27.28 26.88
C SER A 28 12.64 -25.97 26.67
N PHE A 29 12.65 -25.08 27.68
CA PHE A 29 11.97 -23.77 27.63
C PHE A 29 10.49 -23.85 27.21
N LYS A 30 9.74 -24.82 27.75
CA LYS A 30 8.37 -25.15 27.32
C LYS A 30 7.40 -23.98 27.40
N GLN A 31 7.46 -23.18 28.47
CA GLN A 31 6.58 -22.03 28.65
C GLN A 31 6.84 -20.95 27.60
N ASP A 32 8.11 -20.59 27.39
CA ASP A 32 8.48 -19.58 26.39
C ASP A 32 8.18 -20.08 24.96
N CYS A 33 8.37 -21.37 24.67
CA CYS A 33 7.99 -21.96 23.39
C CYS A 33 6.47 -21.96 23.18
N ALA A 34 5.67 -22.19 24.22
CA ALA A 34 4.21 -22.10 24.16
C ALA A 34 3.73 -20.67 23.88
N GLU A 35 4.42 -19.66 24.43
CA GLU A 35 4.13 -18.26 24.11
C GLU A 35 4.44 -17.93 22.64
N LEU A 36 5.64 -18.30 22.15
CA LEU A 36 5.99 -18.11 20.74
C LEU A 36 5.03 -18.84 19.80
N LYS A 37 4.58 -20.04 20.19
CA LYS A 37 3.56 -20.80 19.47
C LYS A 37 2.26 -20.00 19.35
N SER A 38 1.71 -19.52 20.47
CA SER A 38 0.44 -18.79 20.47
C SER A 38 0.48 -17.55 19.56
N ARG A 39 1.58 -16.78 19.61
CA ARG A 39 1.78 -15.63 18.73
C ARG A 39 1.87 -16.05 17.26
N THR A 40 2.59 -17.14 16.97
CA THR A 40 2.72 -17.65 15.59
C THR A 40 1.41 -18.20 15.04
N GLU A 41 0.57 -18.83 15.87
CA GLU A 41 -0.78 -19.26 15.48
C GLU A 41 -1.67 -18.07 15.12
N LYS A 42 -1.63 -16.99 15.92
CA LYS A 42 -2.34 -15.74 15.61
C LYS A 42 -1.87 -15.14 14.29
N LEU A 43 -0.55 -15.06 14.08
CA LEU A 43 0.04 -14.60 12.81
C LEU A 43 -0.37 -15.48 11.63
N GLY A 44 -0.35 -16.81 11.79
CA GLY A 44 -0.79 -17.75 10.78
C GLY A 44 -2.26 -17.58 10.40
N ALA A 45 -3.14 -17.32 11.37
CA ALA A 45 -4.55 -17.03 11.11
C ALA A 45 -4.73 -15.75 10.28
N LEU A 46 -4.00 -14.68 10.60
CA LEU A 46 -4.03 -13.42 9.85
C LEU A 46 -3.48 -13.59 8.42
N LEU A 47 -2.40 -14.35 8.24
CA LEU A 47 -1.86 -14.66 6.91
C LEU A 47 -2.85 -15.45 6.06
N CYS A 48 -3.59 -16.40 6.65
CA CYS A 48 -4.67 -17.10 5.98
C CYS A 48 -5.80 -16.16 5.58
N GLN A 49 -6.20 -15.23 6.44
CA GLN A 49 -7.20 -14.20 6.10
C GLN A 49 -6.70 -13.33 4.93
N ALA A 50 -5.43 -12.88 4.97
CA ALA A 50 -4.82 -12.12 3.89
C ALA A 50 -4.83 -12.88 2.55
N ALA A 51 -4.60 -14.19 2.59
CA ALA A 51 -4.66 -15.02 1.38
C ALA A 51 -6.08 -15.12 0.80
N GLN A 52 -7.11 -15.12 1.66
CA GLN A 52 -8.51 -15.13 1.25
C GLN A 52 -8.93 -13.82 0.58
N VAL A 53 -8.42 -12.67 1.05
CA VAL A 53 -8.70 -11.33 0.49
C VAL A 53 -7.61 -10.83 -0.46
N SER A 54 -6.78 -11.73 -1.00
CA SER A 54 -5.59 -11.38 -1.79
C SER A 54 -5.86 -10.56 -3.05
N SER A 55 -7.09 -10.56 -3.58
CA SER A 55 -7.52 -9.71 -4.69
C SER A 55 -7.63 -8.23 -4.32
N ASP A 56 -7.97 -7.95 -3.07
CA ASP A 56 -8.32 -6.63 -2.57
C ASP A 56 -7.21 -6.04 -1.67
N LEU A 57 -6.16 -6.82 -1.41
CA LEU A 57 -4.98 -6.34 -0.69
C LEU A 57 -4.29 -5.21 -1.43
N TYR A 58 -3.95 -4.18 -0.67
CA TYR A 58 -3.17 -3.08 -1.18
C TYR A 58 -1.74 -3.54 -1.50
N GLU A 59 -1.44 -3.70 -2.79
CA GLU A 59 -0.26 -4.45 -3.28
C GLU A 59 1.08 -3.89 -2.76
N ARG A 60 1.18 -2.56 -2.62
CA ARG A 60 2.45 -1.87 -2.35
C ARG A 60 3.05 -2.20 -0.98
N PRO A 61 2.36 -1.97 0.15
CA PRO A 61 2.86 -2.40 1.45
C PRO A 61 2.83 -3.92 1.62
N THR A 62 2.08 -4.67 0.80
CA THR A 62 1.99 -6.13 0.93
C THR A 62 3.36 -6.79 0.80
N ARG A 63 4.15 -6.47 -0.24
CA ARG A 63 5.44 -7.18 -0.44
C ARG A 63 6.44 -6.96 0.70
N PRO A 64 6.76 -5.71 1.11
CA PRO A 64 7.68 -5.48 2.21
C PRO A 64 7.24 -6.15 3.52
N ILE A 65 5.93 -6.05 3.85
CA ILE A 65 5.38 -6.66 5.06
C ILE A 65 5.52 -8.19 5.02
N ILE A 66 5.23 -8.82 3.89
CA ILE A 66 5.35 -10.28 3.76
C ILE A 66 6.80 -10.73 3.80
N ASP A 67 7.70 -10.03 3.11
CA ASP A 67 9.13 -10.37 3.11
C ASP A 67 9.73 -10.29 4.52
N ASP A 68 9.41 -9.24 5.29
CA ASP A 68 9.83 -9.11 6.69
C ASP A 68 9.21 -10.21 7.57
N THR A 69 7.93 -10.53 7.35
CA THR A 69 7.24 -11.60 8.07
C THR A 69 7.88 -12.97 7.81
N VAL A 70 8.25 -13.27 6.56
CA VAL A 70 8.98 -14.50 6.20
C VAL A 70 10.31 -14.57 6.95
N GLN A 71 11.08 -13.48 6.99
CA GLN A 71 12.35 -13.43 7.72
C GLN A 71 12.17 -13.64 9.23
N VAL A 72 11.14 -13.06 9.83
CA VAL A 72 10.82 -13.26 11.26
C VAL A 72 10.43 -14.70 11.54
N LEU A 73 9.60 -15.31 10.69
CA LEU A 73 9.19 -16.71 10.83
C LEU A 73 10.36 -17.69 10.64
N ASP A 74 11.27 -17.44 9.71
CA ASP A 74 12.48 -18.26 9.54
C ASP A 74 13.43 -18.16 10.75
N LYS A 75 13.58 -16.96 11.32
CA LYS A 75 14.32 -16.75 12.57
C LYS A 75 13.64 -17.48 13.72
N ALA A 76 12.32 -17.42 13.82
CA ALA A 76 11.53 -18.13 14.84
C ALA A 76 11.67 -19.64 14.70
N LEU A 77 11.59 -20.17 13.48
CA LEU A 77 11.75 -21.61 13.22
C LEU A 77 13.14 -22.09 13.63
N SER A 78 14.17 -21.36 13.20
CA SER A 78 15.57 -21.65 13.58
C SER A 78 15.80 -21.56 15.08
N PHE A 79 15.09 -20.67 15.76
CA PHE A 79 15.16 -20.47 17.20
C PHE A 79 14.49 -21.61 17.97
N VAL A 80 13.24 -21.95 17.63
CA VAL A 80 12.47 -23.00 18.30
C VAL A 80 13.03 -24.40 18.03
N CYS A 81 13.62 -24.64 16.84
CA CYS A 81 14.36 -25.88 16.55
C CYS A 81 15.46 -26.19 17.58
N LYS A 82 16.07 -25.16 18.20
CA LYS A 82 17.10 -25.33 19.22
C LYS A 82 16.55 -25.81 20.57
N CYS A 83 15.25 -25.69 20.80
CA CYS A 83 14.56 -26.13 22.02
C CYS A 83 14.13 -27.61 21.97
N ARG A 84 14.28 -28.26 20.81
CA ARG A 84 13.97 -29.68 20.62
C ARG A 84 15.16 -30.57 21.02
N ALA A 85 14.88 -31.69 21.67
CA ALA A 85 15.88 -32.71 21.92
C ALA A 85 16.26 -33.39 20.60
N ASN A 86 17.48 -33.15 20.10
CA ASN A 86 18.00 -33.90 18.96
C ASN A 86 18.34 -35.33 19.42
N GLY A 87 17.42 -36.25 19.13
CA GLY A 87 17.42 -37.61 19.65
C GLY A 87 18.55 -38.54 19.19
N LEU A 88 19.67 -38.09 18.60
CA LEU A 88 20.72 -39.05 18.21
C LEU A 88 22.18 -38.59 18.18
N MET A 89 22.56 -37.33 18.36
CA MET A 89 23.98 -36.97 18.49
C MET A 89 24.22 -35.70 19.32
N LYS A 90 24.91 -35.89 20.47
CA LYS A 90 25.55 -34.95 21.43
C LYS A 90 24.79 -33.66 21.79
N PRO A 91 24.70 -33.31 23.10
CA PRO A 91 24.09 -32.05 23.51
C PRO A 91 25.04 -30.93 23.10
N ILE A 92 24.79 -30.30 21.95
CA ILE A 92 25.26 -28.93 21.76
C ILE A 92 24.52 -28.17 22.85
N ILE A 93 25.25 -27.69 23.87
CA ILE A 93 24.71 -26.83 24.90
C ILE A 93 24.22 -25.59 24.16
N THR A 94 22.94 -25.56 23.80
CA THR A 94 22.36 -24.41 23.14
C THR A 94 22.21 -23.33 24.20
N ILE A 95 23.20 -22.45 24.29
CA ILE A 95 23.12 -21.27 25.16
C ILE A 95 22.15 -20.30 24.47
N ILE A 96 20.91 -20.29 24.95
CA ILE A 96 19.92 -19.29 24.56
C ILE A 96 19.98 -18.18 25.62
N PRO A 97 20.40 -16.95 25.26
CA PRO A 97 20.35 -15.83 26.19
C PRO A 97 18.92 -15.59 26.67
N THR A 98 18.74 -15.27 27.95
CA THR A 98 17.40 -15.00 28.52
C THR A 98 16.63 -13.92 27.77
N ALA A 99 17.33 -12.93 27.19
CA ALA A 99 16.72 -11.87 26.39
C ALA A 99 16.26 -12.30 24.98
N ALA A 100 16.61 -13.51 24.53
CA ALA A 100 16.32 -13.96 23.17
C ALA A 100 14.83 -14.31 22.98
N PHE A 101 14.18 -14.91 23.98
CA PHE A 101 12.74 -15.22 23.92
C PHE A 101 11.88 -13.96 23.84
N PRO A 102 12.02 -12.95 24.75
CA PRO A 102 11.28 -11.69 24.64
C PRO A 102 11.53 -10.98 23.31
N LYS A 103 12.76 -11.01 22.79
CA LYS A 103 13.09 -10.39 21.50
C LYS A 103 12.36 -11.08 20.34
N MET A 104 12.36 -12.41 20.29
CA MET A 104 11.64 -13.16 19.26
C MET A 104 10.13 -12.95 19.37
N ALA A 105 9.60 -12.96 20.59
CA ALA A 105 8.19 -12.71 20.85
C ALA A 105 7.77 -11.30 20.38
N TYR A 106 8.60 -10.29 20.64
CA TYR A 106 8.38 -8.92 20.16
C TYR A 106 8.40 -8.82 18.62
N GLN A 107 9.33 -9.51 17.96
CA GLN A 107 9.38 -9.53 16.49
C GLN A 107 8.12 -10.17 15.87
N LEU A 108 7.61 -11.25 16.47
CA LEU A 108 6.35 -11.86 16.03
C LEU A 108 5.15 -10.93 16.24
N GLU A 109 5.09 -10.19 17.36
CA GLU A 109 4.04 -9.19 17.58
C GLU A 109 4.11 -8.03 16.57
N ASN A 110 5.31 -7.61 16.19
CA ASN A 110 5.45 -6.60 15.15
C ASN A 110 4.86 -7.08 13.82
N SER A 111 5.21 -8.31 13.39
CA SER A 111 4.61 -8.91 12.18
C SER A 111 3.08 -9.07 12.29
N ILE A 112 2.57 -9.43 13.47
CA ILE A 112 1.11 -9.47 13.72
C ILE A 112 0.49 -8.09 13.53
N GLY A 113 1.11 -7.04 14.07
CA GLY A 113 0.67 -5.66 13.90
C GLY A 113 0.66 -5.23 12.43
N ASP A 114 1.72 -5.53 11.68
CA ASP A 114 1.83 -5.15 10.27
C ASP A 114 0.77 -5.82 9.39
N ILE A 115 0.56 -7.14 9.55
CA ILE A 115 -0.46 -7.88 8.79
C ILE A 115 -1.87 -7.44 9.19
N SER A 116 -2.12 -7.22 10.49
CA SER A 116 -3.43 -6.74 10.96
C SER A 116 -3.75 -5.37 10.38
N TRP A 117 -2.76 -4.47 10.35
CA TRP A 117 -2.92 -3.16 9.73
C TRP A 117 -3.19 -3.27 8.23
N LEU A 118 -2.45 -4.12 7.51
CA LEU A 118 -2.62 -4.34 6.07
C LEU A 118 -4.03 -4.83 5.73
N LEU A 119 -4.54 -5.79 6.49
CA LEU A 119 -5.91 -6.29 6.36
C LEU A 119 -6.94 -5.18 6.57
N ARG A 120 -6.75 -4.36 7.62
CA ARG A 120 -7.65 -3.25 7.94
C ARG A 120 -7.69 -2.18 6.85
N ILE A 121 -6.54 -1.74 6.34
CA ILE A 121 -6.52 -0.70 5.30
C ILE A 121 -7.06 -1.22 3.97
N SER A 122 -6.95 -2.53 3.73
CA SER A 122 -7.49 -3.19 2.53
C SER A 122 -8.99 -3.50 2.66
N ALA A 123 -9.55 -3.48 3.87
CA ALA A 123 -10.98 -3.69 4.08
C ALA A 123 -11.80 -2.49 3.56
N PHE A 124 -13.02 -2.79 3.07
CA PHE A 124 -13.98 -1.77 2.69
C PHE A 124 -14.45 -0.96 3.90
N ALA A 125 -14.80 0.30 3.67
CA ALA A 125 -15.14 1.24 4.74
C ALA A 125 -16.21 0.74 5.74
N ASN A 126 -17.12 -0.14 5.30
CA ASN A 126 -18.19 -0.68 6.14
C ASN A 126 -17.72 -1.78 7.12
N ASP A 127 -16.58 -2.40 6.87
CA ASP A 127 -16.08 -3.58 7.61
C ASP A 127 -14.85 -3.24 8.48
N ARG A 128 -14.53 -1.95 8.65
CA ARG A 128 -13.35 -1.52 9.43
C ARG A 128 -13.68 -1.47 10.92
N ASP A 129 -13.16 -2.43 11.68
CA ASP A 129 -13.14 -2.38 13.14
C ASP A 129 -12.18 -1.28 13.62
N ASP A 130 -12.71 -0.31 14.36
CA ASP A 130 -12.02 0.93 14.79
C ASP A 130 -11.08 0.73 16.00
N GLU A 131 -10.81 -0.52 16.38
CA GLU A 131 -10.17 -0.88 17.66
C GLU A 131 -8.64 -0.74 17.67
N TYR A 132 -7.99 -0.43 16.54
CA TYR A 132 -6.53 -0.25 16.47
C TYR A 132 -6.10 0.99 15.66
N LEU A 133 -5.76 2.07 16.38
CA LEU A 133 -5.36 3.39 15.85
C LEU A 133 -3.84 3.64 15.85
N GLY A 134 -3.02 2.58 15.94
CA GLY A 134 -1.56 2.68 15.94
C GLY A 134 -0.93 2.69 14.55
N LEU A 135 0.23 3.33 14.41
CA LEU A 135 1.10 3.14 13.24
C LEU A 135 1.54 1.66 13.16
N PRO A 136 1.56 1.05 11.98
CA PRO A 136 2.10 -0.29 11.82
C PRO A 136 3.60 -0.27 12.13
N PRO A 137 4.13 -1.30 12.81
CA PRO A 137 5.55 -1.43 13.11
C PRO A 137 6.50 -1.14 11.93
N ILE A 138 6.16 -1.54 10.71
CA ILE A 138 6.94 -1.28 9.49
C ILE A 138 7.14 0.21 9.21
N ALA A 139 6.20 1.06 9.63
CA ALA A 139 6.23 2.50 9.36
C ALA A 139 6.72 3.34 10.53
N VAL A 140 7.21 2.72 11.62
CA VAL A 140 7.71 3.46 12.80
C VAL A 140 8.84 4.43 12.43
N ASN A 141 9.69 4.06 11.48
CA ASN A 141 10.81 4.89 11.03
C ASN A 141 10.39 5.91 9.95
N GLU A 142 9.32 5.63 9.21
CA GLU A 142 8.80 6.49 8.14
C GLU A 142 7.28 6.68 8.27
N PRO A 143 6.80 7.43 9.28
CA PRO A 143 5.38 7.55 9.57
C PRO A 143 4.59 8.17 8.41
N ILE A 144 5.24 9.01 7.61
CA ILE A 144 4.62 9.61 6.42
C ILE A 144 4.24 8.56 5.37
N LEU A 145 5.01 7.48 5.24
CA LEU A 145 4.72 6.41 4.28
C LEU A 145 3.42 5.69 4.66
N CYS A 146 3.21 5.44 5.96
CA CYS A 146 1.94 4.92 6.46
C CYS A 146 0.77 5.84 6.13
N LEU A 147 0.92 7.15 6.32
CA LEU A 147 -0.14 8.11 6.00
C LEU A 147 -0.47 8.10 4.50
N ILE A 148 0.55 8.07 3.64
CA ILE A 148 0.38 7.97 2.18
C ILE A 148 -0.38 6.69 1.82
N TRP A 149 0.05 5.54 2.35
CA TRP A 149 -0.63 4.27 2.11
C TRP A 149 -2.09 4.28 2.57
N GLU A 150 -2.37 4.83 3.75
CA GLU A 150 -3.74 4.95 4.25
C GLU A 150 -4.61 5.81 3.34
N LYS A 151 -4.09 6.96 2.86
CA LYS A 151 -4.84 7.83 1.95
C LYS A 151 -5.06 7.16 0.59
N ILE A 152 -4.06 6.47 0.05
CA ILE A 152 -4.22 5.73 -1.21
C ILE A 152 -5.22 4.58 -1.04
N ALA A 153 -5.18 3.85 0.07
CA ALA A 153 -6.15 2.80 0.37
C ALA A 153 -7.58 3.36 0.45
N ASN A 154 -7.79 4.49 1.13
CA ASN A 154 -9.09 5.16 1.18
C ASN A 154 -9.60 5.62 -0.20
N LEU A 155 -8.72 5.96 -1.14
CA LEU A 155 -9.14 6.24 -2.52
C LEU A 155 -9.75 5.01 -3.22
N TYR A 156 -9.30 3.79 -2.85
CA TYR A 156 -9.84 2.53 -3.38
C TYR A 156 -11.08 2.05 -2.62
N THR A 157 -11.00 1.98 -1.29
CA THR A 157 -11.95 1.25 -0.43
C THR A 157 -12.92 2.15 0.34
N GLY A 158 -12.63 3.46 0.40
CA GLY A 158 -13.43 4.45 1.11
C GLY A 158 -14.77 4.74 0.45
N LEU A 159 -15.69 5.35 1.19
CA LEU A 159 -16.91 5.95 0.65
C LEU A 159 -16.57 7.21 -0.15
N LEU A 160 -17.53 7.74 -0.92
CA LEU A 160 -17.29 8.90 -1.80
C LEU A 160 -16.73 10.12 -1.06
N ASN A 161 -17.14 10.35 0.19
CA ASN A 161 -16.62 11.45 1.01
C ASN A 161 -15.19 11.16 1.49
N ASP A 162 -14.94 9.96 2.03
CA ASP A 162 -13.59 9.54 2.46
C ASP A 162 -12.57 9.62 1.32
N ARG A 163 -13.00 9.32 0.08
CA ARG A 163 -12.16 9.45 -1.12
C ARG A 163 -11.82 10.91 -1.40
N SER A 164 -12.78 11.83 -1.27
CA SER A 164 -12.54 13.27 -1.42
C SER A 164 -11.58 13.78 -0.36
N ASP A 165 -11.76 13.39 0.90
CA ASP A 165 -10.91 13.78 2.03
C ASP A 165 -9.49 13.22 1.88
N ALA A 166 -9.38 11.97 1.41
CA ALA A 166 -8.09 11.36 1.10
C ALA A 166 -7.37 12.09 -0.03
N ALA A 167 -8.08 12.48 -1.10
CA ALA A 167 -7.52 13.27 -2.17
C ALA A 167 -7.06 14.66 -1.69
N ALA A 168 -7.87 15.34 -0.88
CA ALA A 168 -7.50 16.64 -0.28
C ALA A 168 -6.23 16.52 0.59
N SER A 169 -6.14 15.46 1.39
CA SER A 169 -4.94 15.18 2.21
C SER A 169 -3.69 14.98 1.34
N LEU A 170 -3.82 14.26 0.22
CA LEU A 170 -2.73 14.03 -0.72
C LEU A 170 -2.33 15.32 -1.46
N VAL A 171 -3.28 16.21 -1.77
CA VAL A 171 -2.98 17.56 -2.31
C VAL A 171 -2.13 18.35 -1.33
N SER A 172 -2.48 18.37 -0.04
CA SER A 172 -1.68 19.06 0.99
C SER A 172 -0.27 18.50 1.05
N MET A 173 -0.13 17.17 1.16
CA MET A 173 1.19 16.52 1.20
C MET A 173 2.03 16.81 -0.04
N ALA A 174 1.42 16.73 -1.23
CA ALA A 174 2.10 16.99 -2.49
C ALA A 174 2.55 18.45 -2.63
N GLY A 175 1.76 19.40 -2.12
CA GLY A 175 2.10 20.82 -2.12
C GLY A 175 3.25 21.17 -1.17
N ASP A 176 3.35 20.46 -0.04
CA ASP A 176 4.32 20.78 1.02
C ASP A 176 5.75 20.31 0.69
N ASN A 177 5.92 19.16 0.02
CA ASN A 177 7.25 18.55 -0.13
C ASN A 177 7.40 17.67 -1.39
N ASP A 178 8.46 17.92 -2.15
CA ASP A 178 8.89 17.15 -3.32
C ASP A 178 9.06 15.65 -3.03
N ARG A 179 9.58 15.30 -1.85
CA ARG A 179 9.73 13.91 -1.41
C ARG A 179 8.38 13.22 -1.33
N TYR A 180 7.34 13.91 -0.84
CA TYR A 180 6.01 13.32 -0.68
C TYR A 180 5.36 13.10 -2.04
N ARG A 181 5.59 14.00 -3.00
CA ARG A 181 5.13 13.80 -4.39
C ARG A 181 5.68 12.51 -4.98
N LYS A 182 6.99 12.29 -4.85
CA LYS A 182 7.64 11.06 -5.34
C LYS A 182 7.09 9.81 -4.67
N LEU A 183 6.98 9.82 -3.34
CA LEU A 183 6.41 8.70 -2.58
C LEU A 183 4.96 8.41 -3.01
N ILE A 184 4.11 9.42 -3.22
CA ILE A 184 2.74 9.19 -3.68
C ILE A 184 2.71 8.50 -5.05
N ILE A 185 3.62 8.85 -5.96
CA ILE A 185 3.73 8.21 -7.28
C ILE A 185 4.27 6.78 -7.15
N GLU A 186 5.37 6.59 -6.43
CA GLU A 186 6.05 5.30 -6.21
C GLU A 186 5.12 4.29 -5.55
N GLU A 187 4.33 4.74 -4.58
CA GLU A 187 3.32 3.94 -3.89
C GLU A 187 2.00 3.83 -4.67
N GLY A 188 1.96 4.26 -5.94
CA GLY A 188 0.85 3.96 -6.84
C GLY A 188 -0.41 4.82 -6.66
N GLY A 189 -0.29 6.02 -6.08
CA GLY A 189 -1.41 6.94 -5.86
C GLY A 189 -2.05 7.49 -7.14
N VAL A 190 -1.32 7.52 -8.27
CA VAL A 190 -1.81 8.11 -9.54
C VAL A 190 -3.03 7.38 -10.09
N GLY A 191 -3.06 6.05 -10.00
CA GLY A 191 -4.17 5.23 -10.51
C GLY A 191 -5.50 5.55 -9.81
N PRO A 192 -5.55 5.48 -8.47
CA PRO A 192 -6.73 5.86 -7.67
C PRO A 192 -7.17 7.30 -7.87
N LEU A 193 -6.21 8.25 -7.87
CA LEU A 193 -6.52 9.65 -8.14
C LEU A 193 -7.15 9.79 -9.52
N SER A 194 -6.57 9.19 -10.55
CA SER A 194 -7.11 9.18 -11.92
C SER A 194 -8.51 8.57 -12.02
N LYS A 195 -8.79 7.51 -11.24
CA LYS A 195 -10.13 6.92 -11.14
C LYS A 195 -11.10 7.88 -10.46
N LEU A 196 -10.67 8.55 -9.39
CA LEU A 196 -11.49 9.53 -8.66
C LEU A 196 -11.83 10.74 -9.53
N VAL A 197 -10.93 11.21 -10.41
CA VAL A 197 -11.28 12.26 -11.39
C VAL A 197 -12.44 11.81 -12.29
N LYS A 198 -12.52 10.53 -12.67
CA LYS A 198 -13.59 10.00 -13.55
C LYS A 198 -14.92 9.76 -12.85
N GLU A 199 -14.88 9.27 -11.62
CA GLU A 199 -16.04 8.65 -10.95
C GLU A 199 -16.44 9.37 -9.66
N GLY A 200 -15.62 10.32 -9.19
CA GLY A 200 -15.85 11.05 -7.95
C GLY A 200 -17.02 12.03 -8.03
N ARG A 201 -17.42 12.52 -6.85
CA ARG A 201 -18.22 13.75 -6.74
C ARG A 201 -17.36 14.96 -7.11
N LEU A 202 -18.01 16.09 -7.40
CA LEU A 202 -17.34 17.31 -7.84
C LEU A 202 -16.08 17.65 -7.01
N GLU A 203 -16.21 17.73 -5.68
CA GLU A 203 -15.08 17.99 -4.78
C GLU A 203 -13.95 16.96 -4.89
N GLY A 204 -14.28 15.66 -4.94
CA GLY A 204 -13.29 14.60 -5.10
C GLY A 204 -12.62 14.64 -6.47
N GLN A 205 -13.35 15.01 -7.53
CA GLN A 205 -12.79 15.18 -8.87
C GLN A 205 -11.82 16.36 -8.91
N GLU A 206 -12.17 17.48 -8.27
CA GLU A 206 -11.32 18.67 -8.17
C GLU A 206 -10.02 18.38 -7.41
N ASN A 207 -10.13 17.78 -6.22
CA ASN A 207 -8.98 17.41 -5.40
C ASN A 207 -8.09 16.40 -6.13
N ALA A 208 -8.66 15.41 -6.82
CA ALA A 208 -7.89 14.44 -7.57
C ALA A 208 -7.21 15.04 -8.82
N ALA A 209 -7.86 15.98 -9.51
CA ALA A 209 -7.25 16.70 -10.63
C ALA A 209 -6.08 17.56 -10.13
N LYS A 210 -6.26 18.27 -9.01
CA LYS A 210 -5.22 19.08 -8.38
C LYS A 210 -4.06 18.25 -7.87
N ALA A 211 -4.32 17.08 -7.29
CA ALA A 211 -3.27 16.16 -6.88
C ALA A 211 -2.43 15.72 -8.09
N ASN A 212 -3.08 15.30 -9.19
CA ASN A 212 -2.34 14.90 -10.40
C ASN A 212 -1.51 16.04 -11.00
N GLU A 213 -1.99 17.28 -10.98
CA GLU A 213 -1.18 18.45 -11.36
C GLU A 213 0.08 18.56 -10.49
N LEU A 214 -0.10 18.54 -9.17
CA LEU A 214 1.01 18.73 -8.23
C LEU A 214 2.04 17.61 -8.32
N LEU A 215 1.64 16.37 -8.62
CA LEU A 215 2.57 15.24 -8.74
C LEU A 215 3.52 15.36 -9.95
N GLY A 216 3.10 16.02 -11.04
CA GLY A 216 3.87 16.07 -12.28
C GLY A 216 4.82 17.25 -12.41
N GLN A 217 5.74 17.42 -11.46
CA GLN A 217 6.69 18.53 -11.43
C GLN A 217 8.01 18.25 -12.16
N ASP A 218 8.29 16.99 -12.50
CA ASP A 218 9.51 16.60 -13.19
C ASP A 218 9.25 15.53 -14.27
N PRO A 219 10.12 15.38 -15.28
CA PRO A 219 9.90 14.46 -16.39
C PRO A 219 9.73 12.99 -16.00
N GLU A 220 10.41 12.53 -14.94
CA GLU A 220 10.34 11.13 -14.48
C GLU A 220 8.99 10.86 -13.83
N SER A 221 8.53 11.75 -12.96
CA SER A 221 7.19 11.70 -12.36
C SER A 221 6.10 11.69 -13.43
N ILE A 222 6.22 12.55 -14.44
CA ILE A 222 5.27 12.65 -15.56
C ILE A 222 5.24 11.35 -16.37
N GLU A 223 6.40 10.76 -16.64
CA GLU A 223 6.49 9.49 -17.34
C GLU A 223 5.76 8.37 -16.58
N HIS A 224 5.94 8.26 -15.26
CA HIS A 224 5.21 7.31 -14.44
C HIS A 224 3.70 7.54 -14.47
N MET A 225 3.26 8.79 -14.39
CA MET A 225 1.83 9.13 -14.43
C MET A 225 1.19 8.77 -15.77
N ILE A 226 1.91 8.97 -16.87
CA ILE A 226 1.47 8.60 -18.22
C ILE A 226 1.33 7.08 -18.35
N HIS A 227 2.30 6.32 -17.85
CA HIS A 227 2.23 4.85 -17.81
C HIS A 227 1.04 4.37 -16.98
N ALA A 228 0.64 5.12 -15.94
CA ALA A 228 -0.57 4.86 -15.16
C ALA A 228 -1.89 5.24 -15.91
N GLY A 229 -1.80 5.73 -17.14
CA GLY A 229 -2.96 5.98 -18.01
C GLY A 229 -3.58 7.38 -17.91
N LEU A 230 -2.86 8.36 -17.32
CA LEU A 230 -3.35 9.72 -17.06
C LEU A 230 -3.90 10.40 -18.33
N CYS A 231 -3.23 10.28 -19.48
CA CYS A 231 -3.66 10.94 -20.72
C CYS A 231 -5.09 10.54 -21.14
N SER A 232 -5.43 9.25 -21.02
CA SER A 232 -6.77 8.74 -21.34
C SER A 232 -7.84 9.30 -20.40
N VAL A 233 -7.47 9.52 -19.14
CA VAL A 233 -8.34 10.08 -18.10
C VAL A 233 -8.63 11.53 -18.43
N PHE A 234 -7.58 12.32 -18.65
CA PHE A 234 -7.69 13.74 -18.94
C PHE A 234 -8.48 13.99 -20.22
N ALA A 235 -8.25 13.21 -21.28
CA ALA A 235 -9.02 13.32 -22.52
C ALA A 235 -10.52 13.04 -22.30
N LYS A 236 -10.88 12.07 -21.44
CA LYS A 236 -12.29 11.81 -21.11
C LYS A 236 -12.93 12.98 -20.37
N ILE A 237 -12.24 13.51 -19.37
CA ILE A 237 -12.75 14.62 -18.54
C ILE A 237 -12.89 15.89 -19.36
N LEU A 238 -11.89 16.22 -20.19
CA LEU A 238 -11.98 17.33 -21.14
C LEU A 238 -13.10 17.16 -22.16
N LYS A 239 -13.68 15.98 -22.34
CA LYS A 239 -14.80 15.78 -23.28
C LYS A 239 -16.17 15.87 -22.59
N GLU A 240 -16.27 15.31 -21.38
CA GLU A 240 -17.57 14.98 -20.75
C GLU A 240 -17.67 15.44 -19.28
N GLY A 241 -16.59 15.96 -18.70
CA GLY A 241 -16.54 16.38 -17.30
C GLY A 241 -17.23 17.72 -17.02
N PRO A 242 -17.56 18.03 -15.76
CA PRO A 242 -18.04 19.35 -15.36
C PRO A 242 -17.02 20.44 -15.71
N MET A 243 -17.50 21.61 -16.13
CA MET A 243 -16.63 22.72 -16.57
C MET A 243 -15.52 23.08 -15.57
N GLN A 244 -15.84 23.06 -14.27
CA GLN A 244 -14.86 23.31 -13.20
C GLN A 244 -13.72 22.28 -13.20
N VAL A 245 -14.03 21.00 -13.36
CA VAL A 245 -13.04 19.92 -13.43
C VAL A 245 -12.29 19.95 -14.77
N GLN A 246 -12.97 20.31 -15.87
CA GLN A 246 -12.32 20.51 -17.17
C GLN A 246 -11.26 21.61 -17.10
N ALA A 247 -11.54 22.72 -16.41
CA ALA A 247 -10.57 23.80 -16.21
C ALA A 247 -9.35 23.34 -15.42
N LEU A 248 -9.54 22.60 -14.33
CA LEU A 248 -8.44 22.02 -13.53
C LEU A 248 -7.61 21.01 -14.33
N VAL A 249 -8.26 20.15 -15.12
CA VAL A 249 -7.55 19.20 -16.00
C VAL A 249 -6.80 19.93 -17.11
N ALA A 250 -7.38 20.99 -17.69
CA ALA A 250 -6.69 21.81 -18.68
C ALA A 250 -5.43 22.47 -18.09
N TRP A 251 -5.54 22.98 -16.85
CA TRP A 251 -4.40 23.51 -16.11
C TRP A 251 -3.33 22.43 -15.87
N ALA A 252 -3.72 21.26 -15.37
CA ALA A 252 -2.82 20.14 -15.16
C ALA A 252 -2.10 19.71 -16.45
N VAL A 253 -2.83 19.63 -17.58
CA VAL A 253 -2.22 19.35 -18.90
C VAL A 253 -1.16 20.41 -19.24
N SER A 254 -1.42 21.69 -18.97
CA SER A 254 -0.49 22.78 -19.24
C SER A 254 0.81 22.64 -18.44
N GLU A 255 0.71 22.35 -17.14
CA GLU A 255 1.85 22.13 -16.24
C GLU A 255 2.69 20.92 -16.69
N LEU A 256 2.04 19.79 -16.94
CA LEU A 256 2.72 18.57 -17.41
C LEU A 256 3.44 18.78 -18.75
N ALA A 257 2.78 19.46 -19.70
CA ALA A 257 3.34 19.77 -21.01
C ALA A 257 4.52 20.74 -20.93
N GLY A 258 4.50 21.67 -19.98
CA GLY A 258 5.61 22.59 -19.70
C GLY A 258 6.81 21.88 -19.05
N ASN A 259 6.54 20.95 -18.14
CA ASN A 259 7.58 20.23 -17.38
C ASN A 259 8.20 19.06 -18.15
N SER A 260 7.54 18.51 -19.16
CA SER A 260 8.07 17.41 -19.98
C SER A 260 7.66 17.52 -21.45
N PRO A 261 8.57 17.94 -22.34
CA PRO A 261 8.29 17.97 -23.79
C PRO A 261 7.86 16.60 -24.35
N LYS A 262 8.34 15.50 -23.77
CA LYS A 262 7.98 14.14 -24.20
C LYS A 262 6.50 13.81 -24.03
N CYS A 263 5.81 14.43 -23.07
CA CYS A 263 4.38 14.15 -22.85
C CYS A 263 3.48 14.84 -23.88
N GLN A 264 3.98 15.85 -24.60
CA GLN A 264 3.21 16.62 -25.58
C GLN A 264 2.72 15.73 -26.73
N ASP A 265 3.58 14.84 -27.23
CA ASP A 265 3.22 13.88 -28.29
C ASP A 265 2.10 12.94 -27.83
N LEU A 266 2.15 12.48 -26.58
CA LEU A 266 1.15 11.58 -26.02
C LEU A 266 -0.19 12.31 -25.80
N PHE A 267 -0.17 13.56 -25.36
CA PHE A 267 -1.37 14.39 -25.30
C PHE A 267 -1.96 14.66 -26.70
N ALA A 268 -1.12 14.88 -27.70
CA ALA A 268 -1.55 15.02 -29.09
C ALA A 268 -2.24 13.75 -29.61
N GLN A 269 -1.66 12.57 -29.35
CA GLN A 269 -2.25 11.27 -29.71
C GLN A 269 -3.62 11.05 -29.05
N HIS A 270 -3.81 11.54 -27.82
CA HIS A 270 -5.08 11.47 -27.10
C HIS A 270 -6.07 12.60 -27.48
N LYS A 271 -5.78 13.38 -28.54
CA LYS A 271 -6.64 14.47 -29.05
C LYS A 271 -6.90 15.58 -28.04
N ILE A 272 -6.04 15.73 -27.02
CA ILE A 272 -6.21 16.74 -25.97
C ILE A 272 -6.19 18.15 -26.54
N ILE A 273 -5.29 18.44 -27.49
CA ILE A 273 -5.23 19.76 -28.15
C ILE A 273 -6.58 20.13 -28.77
N ARG A 274 -7.21 19.20 -29.49
CA ARG A 274 -8.51 19.42 -30.13
C ARG A 274 -9.61 19.72 -29.09
N LEU A 275 -9.59 19.01 -27.96
CA LEU A 275 -10.56 19.22 -26.88
C LEU A 275 -10.37 20.59 -26.22
N LEU A 276 -9.13 20.97 -25.93
CA LEU A 276 -8.81 22.30 -25.38
C LEU A 276 -9.25 23.43 -26.32
N VAL A 277 -8.95 23.32 -27.61
CA VAL A 277 -9.40 24.29 -28.62
C VAL A 277 -10.94 24.35 -28.70
N SER A 278 -11.63 23.22 -28.60
CA SER A 278 -13.10 23.21 -28.63
C SER A 278 -13.75 23.92 -27.44
N HIS A 279 -13.10 23.92 -26.26
CA HIS A 279 -13.58 24.68 -25.10
C HIS A 279 -13.42 26.18 -25.28
N LEU A 280 -12.33 26.63 -25.93
CA LEU A 280 -12.14 28.05 -26.26
C LEU A 280 -13.12 28.52 -27.34
N ALA A 281 -13.46 27.63 -28.29
CA ALA A 281 -14.39 27.93 -29.37
C ALA A 281 -15.87 27.93 -28.94
N PHE A 282 -16.20 27.55 -27.70
CA PHE A 282 -17.58 27.44 -27.23
C PHE A 282 -18.33 28.80 -27.23
N GLU A 283 -17.61 29.93 -27.21
CA GLU A 283 -18.18 31.28 -27.34
C GLU A 283 -18.29 31.79 -28.80
N THR A 284 -18.01 30.95 -29.81
CA THR A 284 -17.95 31.39 -31.23
C THR A 284 -19.10 30.90 -32.12
N VAL A 285 -20.22 30.43 -31.55
CA VAL A 285 -21.46 30.12 -32.30
C VAL A 285 -22.68 30.75 -31.64
#